data_AF-A0A3M1PMC7-F1
#
_entry.id   AF-A0A3M1PMC7-F1
#
_cell.length_a   1.000
_cell.length_b   1.000
_cell.length_c   1.000
_cell.angle_alpha   90.00
_cell.angle_beta   90.00
_cell.angle_gamma   90.00
#
_symmetry.space_group_name_H-M   'P 1'
#
loop_
_entity.id
_entity.type
_entity.pdbx_description
1 polymer ?
#
loop_
_entity_poly.entity_id
_entity_poly.type
_entity_poly.pdbx_seq_one_letter_code
_entity_poly.pdbx_strand_id
1 'polypeptide(L)'
;LTQIPERTEQNLWPEVEGRDVETAERILKEQHLPYRVVGEGPVVQEQHLEKDEHHNVTLVLTLSNPDPKAEYQEMPDLTGLSVRQAVAEASRRGLKVKLFGRGRVYRQKPEAGSKVRTGAQCMLECRPPVRLSLLESGSKEKDK
;
A
#
# COMPACT_ATOMS: atom_id res chain seq x y z
N LEU A 1 9.69 -36.10 21.48
CA LEU A 1 9.17 -35.55 20.22
C LEU A 1 9.04 -34.04 20.41
N THR A 2 10.08 -33.30 20.06
CA THR A 2 10.17 -31.86 20.27
C THR A 2 9.29 -31.18 19.22
N GLN A 3 8.25 -30.47 19.68
CA GLN A 3 7.36 -29.70 18.81
C GLN A 3 8.16 -28.55 18.20
N ILE A 4 8.26 -28.53 16.88
CA ILE A 4 8.78 -27.39 16.11
C ILE A 4 7.65 -26.35 16.10
N PRO A 5 7.86 -25.12 16.61
CA PRO A 5 6.81 -24.10 16.56
C PRO A 5 6.58 -23.71 15.10
N GLU A 6 5.34 -23.87 14.64
CA GLU A 6 4.84 -23.36 13.36
C GLU A 6 5.08 -21.85 13.31
N ARG A 7 6.10 -21.45 12.56
CA ARG A 7 6.47 -20.04 12.36
C ARG A 7 5.39 -19.41 11.48
N THR A 8 4.46 -18.72 12.10
CA THR A 8 3.43 -17.92 11.43
C THR A 8 4.08 -16.99 10.39
N GLU A 9 3.60 -17.04 9.15
CA GLU A 9 4.12 -16.31 7.97
C GLU A 9 4.15 -14.77 8.14
N GLN A 10 3.58 -14.25 9.23
CA GLN A 10 3.46 -12.82 9.52
C GLN A 10 4.77 -12.14 9.97
N ASN A 11 5.87 -12.90 10.19
CA ASN A 11 7.15 -12.35 10.67
C ASN A 11 8.38 -12.75 9.82
N LEU A 12 8.17 -13.10 8.54
CA LEU A 12 9.27 -13.53 7.65
C LEU A 12 9.94 -12.37 6.90
N TRP A 13 9.29 -11.21 6.80
CA TRP A 13 9.77 -10.08 6.01
C TRP A 13 10.04 -8.89 6.94
N PRO A 14 11.31 -8.53 7.18
CA PRO A 14 11.65 -7.45 8.08
C PRO A 14 11.18 -6.11 7.51
N GLU A 15 10.73 -5.23 8.40
CA GLU A 15 10.45 -3.84 8.05
C GLU A 15 11.75 -3.04 8.03
N VAL A 16 12.23 -2.77 6.82
CA VAL A 16 13.47 -2.03 6.56
C VAL A 16 13.21 -0.68 5.90
N GLU A 17 11.94 -0.31 5.66
CA GLU A 17 11.57 1.02 5.19
C GLU A 17 12.05 2.10 6.17
N GLY A 18 12.62 3.18 5.63
CA GLY A 18 13.23 4.27 6.40
C GLY A 18 14.61 3.95 6.99
N ARG A 19 15.13 2.73 6.85
CA ARG A 19 16.51 2.38 7.22
C ARG A 19 17.48 2.76 6.12
N ASP A 20 18.74 2.94 6.51
CA ASP A 20 19.83 3.00 5.56
C ASP A 20 19.97 1.67 4.81
N VAL A 21 20.36 1.74 3.54
CA VAL A 21 20.50 0.58 2.66
C VAL A 21 21.49 -0.44 3.23
N GLU A 22 22.56 0.02 3.87
CA GLU A 22 23.59 -0.85 4.45
C GLU A 22 23.01 -1.71 5.60
N THR A 23 22.26 -1.10 6.51
CA THR A 23 21.55 -1.77 7.60
C THR A 23 20.45 -2.68 7.07
N ALA A 24 19.67 -2.21 6.09
CA ALA A 24 18.62 -3.01 5.46
C ALA A 24 19.20 -4.28 4.82
N GLU A 25 20.25 -4.15 4.01
CA GLU A 25 20.93 -5.28 3.40
C GLU A 25 21.53 -6.23 4.43
N ARG A 26 22.11 -5.71 5.51
CA ARG A 26 22.67 -6.54 6.58
C ARG A 26 21.59 -7.41 7.22
N ILE A 27 20.43 -6.84 7.57
CA ILE A 27 19.30 -7.58 8.14
C ILE A 27 18.83 -8.69 7.17
N LEU A 28 18.72 -8.37 5.88
CA LEU A 28 18.24 -9.32 4.87
C LEU A 28 19.25 -10.45 4.60
N LYS A 29 20.55 -10.12 4.55
CA LYS A 29 21.64 -11.09 4.41
C LYS A 29 21.73 -12.03 5.62
N GLU A 30 21.62 -11.49 6.85
CA GLU A 30 21.61 -12.27 8.10
C GLU A 30 20.44 -13.27 8.15
N GLN A 31 19.30 -12.92 7.56
CA GLN A 31 18.11 -13.78 7.51
C GLN A 31 18.03 -14.65 6.26
N HIS A 32 19.03 -14.59 5.37
CA HIS A 32 19.05 -15.29 4.08
C HIS A 32 17.80 -15.03 3.22
N LEU A 33 17.24 -13.83 3.30
CA LEU A 33 16.03 -13.48 2.56
C LEU A 33 16.38 -13.04 1.14
N PRO A 34 15.66 -13.52 0.11
CA PRO A 34 15.82 -13.03 -1.24
C PRO A 34 15.31 -11.59 -1.34
N TYR A 35 16.16 -10.69 -1.81
CA TYR A 35 15.79 -9.29 -2.04
C TYR A 35 16.40 -8.75 -3.33
N ARG A 36 15.79 -7.69 -3.84
CA ARG A 36 16.28 -6.92 -4.98
C ARG A 36 16.23 -5.44 -4.64
N VAL A 37 17.31 -4.73 -4.93
CA VAL A 37 17.42 -3.29 -4.72
C VAL A 37 17.18 -2.56 -6.05
N VAL A 38 16.38 -1.50 -6.02
CA VAL A 38 16.03 -0.67 -7.18
C VAL A 38 16.19 0.80 -6.82
N GLY A 39 16.74 1.59 -7.73
CA GLY A 39 16.97 3.03 -7.50
C GLY A 39 18.35 3.33 -6.90
N GLU A 40 18.54 4.59 -6.54
CA GLU A 40 19.80 5.12 -6.02
C GLU A 40 19.55 5.92 -4.74
N GLY A 41 20.48 5.85 -3.79
CA GLY A 41 20.47 6.63 -2.56
C GLY A 41 20.65 5.79 -1.30
N PRO A 42 20.91 6.43 -0.14
CA PRO A 42 21.31 5.73 1.06
C PRO A 42 20.14 5.14 1.85
N VAL A 43 18.88 5.46 1.52
CA VAL A 43 17.71 5.11 2.35
C VAL A 43 16.70 4.28 1.55
N VAL A 44 16.16 3.25 2.20
CA VAL A 44 15.02 2.47 1.71
C VAL A 44 13.76 3.32 1.82
N GLN A 45 13.25 3.79 0.69
CA GLN A 45 12.06 4.63 0.62
C GLN A 45 10.78 3.81 0.67
N GLU A 46 10.76 2.67 0.00
CA GLU A 46 9.59 1.81 -0.11
C GLU A 46 10.06 0.36 -0.12
N GLN A 47 9.28 -0.51 0.51
CA GLN A 47 9.47 -1.96 0.44
C GLN A 47 8.16 -2.66 0.04
N HIS A 48 8.26 -3.65 -0.85
CA HIS A 48 7.11 -4.49 -1.19
C HIS A 48 7.54 -5.90 -1.61
N LEU A 49 6.63 -6.86 -1.49
CA LEU A 49 6.86 -8.24 -1.90
C LEU A 49 6.43 -8.44 -3.35
N GLU A 50 7.33 -8.97 -4.18
CA GLU A 50 7.02 -9.46 -5.52
C GLU A 50 7.00 -10.99 -5.52
N LYS A 51 6.03 -11.57 -6.24
CA LYS A 51 5.94 -13.01 -6.50
C LYS A 51 6.22 -13.26 -7.97
N ASP A 52 7.11 -14.21 -8.26
CA ASP A 52 7.35 -14.65 -9.63
C ASP A 52 6.33 -15.73 -10.09
N GLU A 53 6.47 -16.18 -11.34
CA GLU A 53 5.61 -17.22 -11.92
C GLU A 53 5.72 -18.58 -11.20
N HIS A 54 6.82 -18.81 -10.48
CA HIS A 54 7.08 -20.01 -9.69
C HIS A 54 6.67 -19.84 -8.22
N HIS A 55 5.96 -18.76 -7.88
CA HIS A 55 5.54 -18.41 -6.52
C HIS A 55 6.69 -18.12 -5.55
N ASN A 56 7.91 -17.88 -6.04
CA ASN A 56 9.00 -17.40 -5.20
C ASN A 56 8.73 -15.95 -4.82
N VAL A 57 8.88 -15.65 -3.52
CA VAL A 57 8.69 -14.31 -2.99
C VAL A 57 10.06 -13.63 -2.90
N THR A 58 10.18 -12.41 -3.43
CA THR A 58 11.37 -11.56 -3.30
C THR A 58 10.96 -10.21 -2.71
N LEU A 59 11.71 -9.72 -1.73
CA LEU A 59 11.50 -8.37 -1.19
C LEU A 59 12.17 -7.34 -2.11
N VAL A 60 11.40 -6.41 -2.65
CA VAL A 60 11.91 -5.31 -3.46
C VAL A 60 12.10 -4.09 -2.57
N LEU A 61 13.32 -3.57 -2.53
CA LEU A 61 13.67 -2.32 -1.85
C LEU A 61 13.85 -1.22 -2.88
N THR A 62 13.03 -0.19 -2.79
CA THR A 62 13.19 1.02 -3.60
C THR A 62 14.00 2.03 -2.82
N LEU A 63 15.21 2.34 -3.29
CA LEU A 63 16.07 3.36 -2.72
C LEU A 63 15.73 4.73 -3.30
N SER A 64 15.85 5.74 -2.46
CA SER A 64 15.89 7.11 -2.93
C SER A 64 16.94 7.91 -2.17
N ASN A 65 17.53 8.89 -2.83
CA ASN A 65 18.12 10.01 -2.13
C ASN A 65 16.95 10.84 -1.58
N PRO A 66 16.75 10.91 -0.25
CA PRO A 66 15.79 11.86 0.28
C PRO A 66 16.25 13.25 -0.14
N ASP A 67 15.49 13.89 -1.03
CA ASP A 67 15.76 15.28 -1.39
C ASP A 67 15.47 16.11 -0.13
N PRO A 68 16.48 16.75 0.50
CA PRO A 68 16.28 17.50 1.73
C PRO A 68 15.37 18.72 1.50
N LYS A 69 15.08 19.09 0.25
CA LYS A 69 14.10 20.12 -0.13
C LYS A 69 12.75 19.54 -0.54
N ALA A 70 12.55 18.23 -0.47
CA ALA A 70 11.25 17.65 -0.73
C ALA A 70 10.24 18.18 0.29
N GLU A 71 9.24 18.90 -0.20
CA GLU A 71 8.11 19.29 0.60
C GLU A 71 7.23 18.07 0.88
N TYR A 72 6.78 17.95 2.12
CA TYR A 72 5.86 16.93 2.58
C TYR A 72 4.56 17.59 3.01
N GLN A 73 3.46 16.88 2.75
CA GLN A 73 2.12 17.27 3.15
C GLN A 73 1.37 16.06 3.70
N GLU A 74 0.22 16.30 4.32
CA GLU A 74 -0.66 15.22 4.74
C GLU A 74 -1.54 14.74 3.59
N MET A 75 -1.72 13.42 3.52
CA MET A 75 -2.62 12.77 2.57
C MET A 75 -4.06 13.21 2.85
N PRO A 76 -4.78 13.81 1.88
CA PRO A 76 -6.19 14.15 2.06
C PRO A 76 -7.05 12.91 2.25
N ASP A 77 -8.15 13.05 2.99
CA ASP A 77 -9.24 12.08 2.95
C ASP A 77 -10.05 12.26 1.66
N LEU A 78 -9.97 11.26 0.79
CA LEU A 78 -10.65 11.17 -0.49
C LEU A 78 -11.78 10.13 -0.44
N THR A 79 -11.99 9.46 0.69
CA THR A 79 -13.00 8.43 0.83
C THR A 79 -14.41 9.02 0.72
N GLY A 80 -15.34 8.26 0.11
CA GLY A 80 -16.71 8.71 -0.13
C GLY A 80 -16.88 9.70 -1.29
N LEU A 81 -15.82 10.35 -1.75
CA LEU A 81 -15.87 11.24 -2.91
C LEU A 81 -16.15 10.46 -4.21
N SER A 82 -16.79 11.13 -5.18
CA SER A 82 -16.82 10.59 -6.55
C SER A 82 -15.41 10.61 -7.15
N VAL A 83 -15.13 9.70 -8.10
CA VAL A 83 -13.83 9.67 -8.81
C VAL A 83 -13.42 11.07 -9.30
N ARG A 84 -14.36 11.82 -9.87
CA ARG A 84 -14.10 13.17 -10.39
C ARG A 84 -13.70 14.16 -9.28
N GLN A 85 -14.39 14.13 -8.14
CA GLN A 85 -14.07 14.98 -6.99
C GLN A 85 -12.73 14.59 -6.36
N ALA A 86 -12.48 13.28 -6.21
CA ALA A 86 -11.24 12.77 -5.64
C ALA A 86 -10.02 13.16 -6.49
N VAL A 87 -10.12 13.00 -7.82
CA VAL A 87 -9.04 13.41 -8.74
C VAL A 87 -8.81 14.91 -8.70
N ALA A 88 -9.87 15.73 -8.64
CA ALA A 88 -9.73 17.18 -8.55
C ALA A 88 -9.05 17.61 -7.24
N GLU A 89 -9.44 17.03 -6.10
CA GLU A 89 -8.83 17.33 -4.80
C GLU A 89 -7.37 16.88 -4.72
N ALA A 90 -7.06 15.67 -5.20
CA ALA A 90 -5.69 15.17 -5.26
C ALA A 90 -4.80 16.06 -6.16
N SER A 91 -5.30 16.45 -7.34
CA SER A 91 -4.56 17.32 -8.26
C SER A 91 -4.30 18.70 -7.67
N ARG A 92 -5.26 19.27 -6.93
CA ARG A 92 -5.10 20.56 -6.23
C ARG A 92 -3.98 20.52 -5.20
N ARG A 93 -3.73 19.36 -4.61
CA ARG A 93 -2.64 19.11 -3.65
C ARG A 93 -1.39 18.52 -4.30
N GLY A 94 -1.27 18.61 -5.62
CA GLY A 94 -0.11 18.12 -6.35
C GLY A 94 0.11 16.60 -6.28
N LEU A 95 -0.92 15.81 -5.99
CA LEU A 95 -0.84 14.34 -5.94
C LEU A 95 -1.25 13.72 -7.29
N LYS A 96 -0.53 12.68 -7.69
CA LYS A 96 -0.88 11.86 -8.86
C LYS A 96 -1.85 10.75 -8.42
N VAL A 97 -2.85 10.43 -9.24
CA VAL A 97 -3.87 9.44 -8.87
C VAL A 97 -3.81 8.22 -9.78
N LYS A 98 -3.75 7.03 -9.17
CA LYS A 98 -3.97 5.74 -9.84
C LYS A 98 -5.33 5.18 -9.41
N LEU A 99 -6.27 5.09 -10.34
CA LEU A 99 -7.65 4.68 -10.09
C LEU A 99 -7.84 3.18 -10.36
N PHE A 100 -8.54 2.50 -9.47
CA PHE A 100 -8.99 1.12 -9.63
C PHE A 100 -10.51 1.06 -9.46
N GLY A 101 -11.23 0.56 -10.46
CA GLY A 101 -12.70 0.47 -10.42
C GLY A 101 -13.41 1.77 -10.84
N ARG A 102 -14.67 1.92 -10.43
CA ARG A 102 -15.57 3.01 -10.86
C ARG A 102 -16.53 3.41 -9.76
N GLY A 103 -17.06 4.64 -9.81
CA GLY A 103 -18.07 5.14 -8.87
C GLY A 103 -17.47 6.05 -7.80
N ARG A 104 -17.60 5.65 -6.53
CA ARG A 104 -17.09 6.41 -5.37
C ARG A 104 -15.88 5.73 -4.76
N VAL A 105 -14.95 6.52 -4.25
CA VAL A 105 -13.77 6.03 -3.53
C VAL A 105 -14.23 5.30 -2.28
N TYR A 106 -13.87 4.03 -2.19
CA TYR A 106 -14.11 3.19 -1.03
C TYR A 106 -12.85 3.02 -0.17
N ARG A 107 -11.67 3.03 -0.80
CA ARG A 107 -10.38 2.92 -0.12
C ARG A 107 -9.34 3.76 -0.84
N GLN A 108 -8.39 4.29 -0.09
CA GLN A 108 -7.20 4.98 -0.60
C GLN A 108 -5.93 4.41 0.02
N LYS A 109 -4.81 4.56 -0.69
CA LYS A 109 -3.46 4.39 -0.18
C LYS A 109 -2.56 5.50 -0.74
N PRO A 110 -1.77 6.21 0.08
CA PRO A 110 -1.68 6.13 1.54
C PRO A 110 -2.98 6.51 2.27
N GLU A 111 -3.07 6.17 3.56
CA GLU A 111 -4.24 6.48 4.40
C GLU A 111 -4.34 7.99 4.67
N ALA A 112 -5.55 8.47 4.95
CA ALA A 112 -5.76 9.89 5.28
C ALA A 112 -4.88 10.31 6.47
N GLY A 113 -4.27 11.49 6.40
CA GLY A 113 -3.33 11.99 7.41
C GLY A 113 -1.91 11.41 7.33
N SER A 114 -1.65 10.40 6.49
CA SER A 114 -0.28 9.91 6.27
C SER A 114 0.60 11.00 5.65
N LYS A 115 1.88 11.07 6.04
CA LYS A 115 2.85 11.96 5.40
C LYS A 115 3.13 11.49 3.98
N VAL A 116 2.88 12.36 3.01
CA VAL A 116 3.15 12.11 1.59
C VAL A 116 4.00 13.23 1.02
N ARG A 117 4.91 12.87 0.12
CA ARG A 117 5.73 13.86 -0.58
C ARG A 117 4.86 14.63 -1.59
N THR A 118 5.12 15.91 -1.77
CA THR A 118 4.51 16.69 -2.87
C THR A 118 4.85 16.01 -4.20
N GLY A 119 3.85 15.76 -5.05
CA GLY A 119 4.03 15.00 -6.30
C GLY A 119 3.86 13.48 -6.16
N ALA A 120 3.64 12.96 -4.94
CA ALA A 120 3.48 11.52 -4.71
C ALA A 120 2.25 10.95 -5.43
N GLN A 121 2.30 9.65 -5.70
CA GLN A 121 1.18 8.92 -6.28
C GLN A 121 0.34 8.29 -5.18
N CYS A 122 -0.98 8.47 -5.26
CA CYS A 122 -1.95 7.76 -4.44
C CYS A 122 -2.77 6.78 -5.29
N MET A 123 -3.14 5.67 -4.67
CA MET A 123 -3.99 4.65 -5.24
C MET A 123 -5.39 4.76 -4.64
N LEU A 124 -6.42 4.79 -5.49
CA LEU A 124 -7.83 4.84 -5.05
C LEU A 124 -8.58 3.63 -5.60
N GLU A 125 -9.17 2.85 -4.69
CA GLU A 125 -10.12 1.80 -5.03
C GLU A 125 -11.54 2.36 -4.98
N CYS A 126 -12.25 2.21 -6.09
CA CYS A 126 -13.57 2.77 -6.31
C CYS A 126 -14.60 1.67 -6.55
N ARG A 127 -15.78 1.81 -5.94
CA ARG A 127 -16.90 0.90 -6.16
C ARG A 127 -18.17 1.66 -6.58
N PRO A 128 -19.03 1.04 -7.40
CA PRO A 128 -20.31 1.63 -7.73
C PRO A 128 -21.14 1.82 -6.45
N PRO A 129 -22.01 2.84 -6.40
CA PRO A 129 -22.92 3.01 -5.28
C PRO A 129 -23.83 1.79 -5.18
N VAL A 130 -23.94 1.21 -3.98
CA VAL A 130 -24.92 0.15 -3.73
C VAL A 130 -26.30 0.78 -3.87
N ARG A 131 -27.09 0.31 -4.85
CA ARG A 131 -28.53 0.62 -4.84
C ARG A 131 -29.14 -0.19 -3.70
N LEU A 132 -29.77 0.52 -2.75
CA LEU A 132 -30.52 -0.07 -1.64
C LEU A 132 -31.70 -0.98 -2.08
N SER A 133 -32.00 -1.07 -3.38
CA SER A 133 -33.12 -1.87 -3.90
C SER A 133 -32.87 -3.40 -3.98
N LEU A 134 -31.72 -3.91 -3.53
CA LEU A 134 -31.39 -5.35 -3.58
C LEU A 134 -31.37 -6.05 -2.21
N LEU A 135 -31.74 -5.35 -1.14
CA LEU A 135 -31.65 -5.87 0.22
C LEU A 135 -33.00 -6.39 0.76
N GLU A 136 -34.10 -6.19 0.02
CA GLU A 136 -35.45 -6.53 0.48
C GLU A 136 -35.93 -7.94 0.06
N SER A 137 -35.16 -8.69 -0.73
CA SER A 137 -35.57 -10.02 -1.22
C SER A 137 -35.07 -11.20 -0.38
N GLY A 138 -34.78 -11.00 0.90
CA GLY A 138 -34.11 -11.97 1.76
C GLY A 138 -34.74 -12.16 3.15
N SER A 139 -36.06 -12.18 3.27
CA SER A 139 -36.74 -12.64 4.48
C SER A 139 -38.11 -13.24 4.12
N LYS A 140 -38.16 -14.56 3.94
CA LYS A 140 -39.36 -15.33 4.22
C LYS A 140 -38.99 -16.39 5.24
N GLU A 141 -39.46 -16.15 6.47
CA GLU A 141 -39.65 -17.11 7.55
C GLU A 141 -39.99 -18.51 7.04
N LYS A 142 -39.24 -19.50 7.52
CA LYS A 142 -39.72 -20.87 7.62
C LYS A 142 -40.27 -21.06 9.03
N ASP A 143 -41.58 -20.95 9.16
CA ASP A 143 -42.34 -21.56 10.26
C ASP A 143 -43.36 -22.51 9.64
N LYS A 144 -43.05 -23.81 9.69
CA LYS A 144 -44.04 -24.88 9.73
C LYS A 144 -43.43 -26.17 10.26
#